data_AF-A0A6M0RMI9-F1
#
_entry.id   AF-A0A6M0RMI9-F1
#
_cell.length_a   1.000
_cell.length_b   1.000
_cell.length_c   1.000
_cell.angle_alpha   90.00
_cell.angle_beta   90.00
_cell.angle_gamma   90.00
#
_symmetry.space_group_name_H-M   'P 1'
#
loop_
_entity.id
_entity.type
_entity.pdbx_description
1 polymer ?
#
loop_
_entity_poly.entity_id
_entity_poly.type
_entity_poly.pdbx_seq_one_letter_code
_entity_poly.pdbx_strand_id
1 'polypeptide(L)'
;MSSAFVELGNLFELNEFFEFDEFELIIGTPASEQLNGTENNEVIIGLRGADTINSNGGFDLLFGNRGNDTIAGGSESNFIFGGPGRDTIYANGGWNILIGGPGADRIHGSNQSDFILGGSGRDIIYANGGGDFIAAGRGADKIYGSNQADIILGGSGKDTIYANGGDDLIDGGDGIDTIWLSGDETVVLDANNSKYDIIKNFQLGRTTFVVNDLENLNVQGSSDGAKIYQGNNLLATVSWQSASVFENNINDIFVTEIDEVVV
;
A
#
# COMPACT_ATOMS: atom_id res chain seq x y z
N MET A 1 -0.10 -20.80 37.87
CA MET A 1 -0.60 -19.44 38.12
C MET A 1 0.15 -18.53 37.16
N SER A 2 -0.40 -17.90 36.13
CA SER A 2 -1.78 -17.59 35.74
C SER A 2 -1.91 -17.86 34.23
N SER A 3 -2.89 -18.67 33.85
CA SER A 3 -3.31 -18.91 32.47
C SER A 3 -4.34 -17.86 32.10
N ALA A 4 -3.98 -16.92 31.22
CA ALA A 4 -4.98 -16.11 30.52
C ALA A 4 -5.43 -16.92 29.28
N PHE A 5 -6.19 -17.99 29.54
CA PHE A 5 -7.20 -18.44 28.58
C PHE A 5 -8.26 -17.33 28.59
N VAL A 6 -8.31 -16.53 27.53
CA VAL A 6 -9.47 -15.69 27.29
C VAL A 6 -10.61 -16.66 26.96
N GLU A 7 -11.56 -16.80 27.88
CA GLU A 7 -12.82 -17.49 27.62
C GLU A 7 -13.45 -16.87 26.38
N LEU A 8 -13.65 -17.69 25.34
CA LEU A 8 -14.46 -17.42 24.15
C LEU A 8 -15.97 -17.23 24.50
N GLY A 9 -16.29 -16.87 25.74
CA GLY A 9 -17.65 -16.68 26.26
C GLY A 9 -18.18 -15.25 26.10
N ASN A 10 -17.34 -14.27 25.75
CA ASN A 10 -17.75 -12.87 25.56
C ASN A 10 -17.66 -12.39 24.11
N LEU A 11 -17.55 -13.30 23.13
CA LEU A 11 -17.69 -12.95 21.70
C LEU A 11 -19.16 -12.88 21.24
N PHE A 12 -20.09 -12.67 22.18
CA PHE A 12 -21.55 -12.62 21.97
C PHE A 12 -22.17 -11.25 22.30
N GLU A 13 -21.39 -10.16 22.26
CA GLU A 13 -21.90 -8.78 22.28
C GLU A 13 -21.50 -7.98 21.02
N LEU A 14 -21.18 -8.65 19.91
CA LEU A 14 -21.02 -7.98 18.60
C LEU A 14 -22.31 -7.91 17.77
N ASN A 15 -23.38 -8.58 18.22
CA ASN A 15 -24.69 -8.57 17.55
C ASN A 15 -25.39 -7.18 17.58
N GLU A 16 -24.88 -6.20 18.34
CA GLU A 16 -25.48 -4.86 18.39
C GLU A 16 -24.79 -3.84 17.45
N PHE A 17 -23.68 -4.21 16.79
CA PHE A 17 -22.97 -3.32 15.85
C PHE A 17 -22.95 -3.80 14.40
N PHE A 18 -23.14 -5.10 14.16
CA PHE A 18 -23.30 -5.67 12.82
C PHE A 18 -24.41 -6.72 12.87
N GLU A 19 -25.35 -6.63 11.94
CA GLU A 19 -26.40 -7.63 11.76
C GLU A 19 -25.76 -8.88 11.12
N PHE A 20 -25.09 -9.71 11.92
CA PHE A 20 -24.43 -10.95 11.48
C PHE A 20 -25.41 -12.05 11.02
N ASP A 21 -26.72 -11.78 11.00
CA ASP A 21 -27.75 -12.72 10.58
C ASP A 21 -27.67 -13.08 9.07
N GLU A 22 -26.81 -12.40 8.29
CA GLU A 22 -26.55 -12.69 6.87
C GLU A 22 -25.24 -13.42 6.58
N PHE A 23 -24.41 -13.72 7.60
CA PHE A 23 -23.10 -14.37 7.39
C PHE A 23 -23.05 -15.81 7.90
N GLU A 24 -22.56 -16.74 7.07
CA GLU A 24 -22.20 -18.10 7.52
C GLU A 24 -20.79 -18.12 8.13
N LEU A 25 -20.58 -18.90 9.18
CA LEU A 25 -19.31 -18.97 9.90
C LEU A 25 -18.56 -20.27 9.59
N ILE A 26 -17.35 -20.14 9.05
CA ILE A 26 -16.42 -21.25 8.80
C ILE A 26 -15.16 -21.04 9.65
N ILE A 27 -14.88 -21.98 10.54
CA ILE A 27 -13.67 -21.93 11.39
C ILE A 27 -12.86 -23.20 11.15
N GLY A 28 -11.59 -23.02 10.82
CA GLY A 28 -10.60 -24.09 10.73
C GLY A 28 -10.15 -24.58 12.12
N THR A 29 -8.99 -25.20 12.14
CA THR A 29 -8.29 -25.69 13.33
C THR A 29 -6.89 -25.09 13.40
N PRO A 30 -6.12 -25.34 14.46
CA PRO A 30 -4.72 -24.88 14.51
C PRO A 30 -3.74 -25.59 13.56
N ALA A 31 -4.21 -26.37 12.59
CA ALA A 31 -3.39 -27.08 11.61
C ALA A 31 -3.58 -26.47 10.21
N SER A 32 -2.60 -26.64 9.33
CA SER A 32 -2.72 -26.25 7.93
C SER A 32 -3.90 -26.92 7.24
N GLU A 33 -4.84 -26.13 6.74
CA GLU A 33 -6.09 -26.59 6.16
C GLU A 33 -6.44 -25.89 4.84
N GLN A 34 -7.44 -26.45 4.15
CA GLN A 34 -8.12 -25.78 3.06
C GLN A 34 -9.54 -25.46 3.50
N LEU A 35 -9.88 -24.18 3.57
CA LEU A 35 -11.20 -23.65 3.91
C LEU A 35 -11.82 -23.08 2.63
N ASN A 36 -12.98 -23.60 2.25
CA ASN A 36 -13.70 -23.13 1.07
C ASN A 36 -15.05 -22.56 1.50
N GLY A 37 -15.31 -21.30 1.14
CA GLY A 37 -16.60 -20.64 1.27
C GLY A 37 -17.57 -21.07 0.17
N THR A 38 -18.65 -20.30 0.00
CA THR A 38 -19.69 -20.53 -0.99
C THR A 38 -19.93 -19.27 -1.84
N GLU A 39 -21.15 -19.03 -2.29
CA GLU A 39 -21.52 -17.79 -2.99
C GLU A 39 -22.28 -16.83 -2.05
N ASN A 40 -22.38 -17.19 -0.76
CA ASN A 40 -23.03 -16.38 0.26
C ASN A 40 -21.97 -15.56 1.00
N ASN A 41 -22.42 -14.63 1.84
CA ASN A 41 -21.51 -13.87 2.68
C ASN A 41 -21.03 -14.76 3.83
N GLU A 42 -19.71 -14.84 4.05
CA GLU A 42 -19.12 -15.67 5.09
C GLU A 42 -18.09 -14.97 5.95
N VAL A 43 -17.94 -15.47 7.18
CA VAL A 43 -16.78 -15.21 8.04
C VAL A 43 -15.93 -16.48 8.03
N ILE A 44 -14.73 -16.39 7.46
CA ILE A 44 -13.80 -17.54 7.38
C ILE A 44 -12.55 -17.28 8.21
N ILE A 45 -12.25 -18.19 9.15
CA ILE A 45 -11.16 -18.03 10.13
C ILE A 45 -10.20 -19.24 10.08
N GLY A 46 -8.96 -19.03 9.65
CA GLY A 46 -7.89 -20.05 9.55
C GLY A 46 -7.31 -20.48 10.91
N LEU A 47 -7.11 -19.53 11.83
CA LEU A 47 -6.50 -19.69 13.16
C LEU A 47 -4.97 -19.79 13.16
N ARG A 48 -4.41 -20.99 13.20
CA ARG A 48 -2.97 -21.21 13.22
C ARG A 48 -2.69 -22.25 12.14
N GLY A 49 -1.57 -22.12 11.46
CA GLY A 49 -1.26 -23.05 10.38
C GLY A 49 -0.88 -22.27 9.14
N ALA A 50 -0.45 -22.95 8.10
CA ALA A 50 -0.41 -22.35 6.78
C ALA A 50 -1.69 -22.79 6.06
N ASP A 51 -2.68 -21.92 6.04
CA ASP A 51 -4.03 -22.21 5.58
C ASP A 51 -4.25 -21.71 4.15
N THR A 52 -5.10 -22.40 3.41
CA THR A 52 -5.61 -21.94 2.12
C THR A 52 -7.09 -21.61 2.27
N ILE A 53 -7.41 -20.33 2.17
CA ILE A 53 -8.78 -19.82 2.26
C ILE A 53 -9.22 -19.40 0.85
N ASN A 54 -10.33 -19.94 0.37
CA ASN A 54 -10.97 -19.51 -0.86
C ASN A 54 -12.45 -19.25 -0.60
N SER A 55 -12.87 -17.98 -0.64
CA SER A 55 -14.26 -17.64 -0.32
C SER A 55 -15.21 -17.85 -1.49
N ASN A 56 -14.71 -17.79 -2.73
CA ASN A 56 -15.44 -17.90 -4.00
C ASN A 56 -16.29 -16.68 -4.36
N GLY A 57 -17.44 -16.46 -3.73
CA GLY A 57 -18.30 -15.32 -4.03
C GLY A 57 -18.99 -14.81 -2.77
N GLY A 58 -19.70 -13.70 -2.89
CA GLY A 58 -20.30 -13.04 -1.74
C GLY A 58 -19.36 -12.05 -1.07
N PHE A 59 -19.91 -11.24 -0.17
CA PHE A 59 -19.15 -10.27 0.60
C PHE A 59 -18.61 -10.94 1.86
N ASP A 60 -17.30 -11.16 1.94
CA ASP A 60 -16.72 -11.98 3.01
C ASP A 60 -15.81 -11.21 3.97
N LEU A 61 -15.68 -11.78 5.18
CA LEU A 61 -14.66 -11.42 6.14
C LEU A 61 -13.69 -12.60 6.32
N LEU A 62 -12.46 -12.45 5.84
CA LEU A 62 -11.48 -13.52 5.77
C LEU A 62 -10.29 -13.23 6.71
N PHE A 63 -9.97 -14.19 7.58
CA PHE A 63 -8.90 -14.08 8.57
C PHE A 63 -7.95 -15.28 8.48
N GLY A 64 -6.75 -15.10 7.92
CA GLY A 64 -5.68 -16.12 7.98
C GLY A 64 -5.22 -16.36 9.42
N ASN A 65 -5.00 -15.27 10.15
CA ASN A 65 -4.42 -15.23 11.50
C ASN A 65 -2.94 -15.61 11.51
N ARG A 66 -2.53 -16.64 12.24
CA ARG A 66 -1.09 -16.94 12.41
C ARG A 66 -0.64 -18.01 11.45
N GLY A 67 0.35 -17.67 10.65
CA GLY A 67 1.12 -18.60 9.84
C GLY A 67 1.31 -18.04 8.45
N ASN A 68 1.54 -18.89 7.46
CA ASN A 68 1.82 -18.42 6.11
C ASN A 68 0.62 -18.80 5.24
N ASP A 69 -0.36 -17.92 5.19
CA ASP A 69 -1.67 -18.21 4.64
C ASP A 69 -1.75 -17.79 3.16
N THR A 70 -2.60 -18.47 2.41
CA THR A 70 -2.98 -18.07 1.05
C THR A 70 -4.48 -17.82 1.04
N ILE A 71 -4.88 -16.58 0.76
CA ILE A 71 -6.28 -16.15 0.87
C ILE A 71 -6.75 -15.61 -0.47
N ALA A 72 -7.87 -16.12 -0.97
CA ALA A 72 -8.55 -15.65 -2.18
C ALA A 72 -9.96 -15.16 -1.82
N GLY A 73 -10.25 -13.90 -2.11
CA GLY A 73 -11.51 -13.21 -1.75
C GLY A 73 -12.68 -13.41 -2.71
N GLY A 74 -12.50 -14.11 -3.83
CA GLY A 74 -13.63 -14.29 -4.75
C GLY A 74 -14.01 -13.06 -5.59
N SER A 75 -15.21 -13.02 -6.15
CA SER A 75 -15.61 -12.04 -7.18
C SER A 75 -16.14 -10.70 -6.65
N GLU A 76 -16.59 -10.65 -5.41
CA GLU A 76 -17.23 -9.50 -4.79
C GLU A 76 -16.26 -8.73 -3.88
N SER A 77 -16.77 -7.73 -3.17
CA SER A 77 -16.00 -6.91 -2.22
C SER A 77 -15.75 -7.67 -0.92
N ASN A 78 -14.55 -7.59 -0.37
CA ASN A 78 -14.20 -8.33 0.85
C ASN A 78 -13.36 -7.52 1.84
N PHE A 79 -13.37 -7.99 3.08
CA PHE A 79 -12.34 -7.66 4.06
C PHE A 79 -11.41 -8.85 4.25
N ILE A 80 -10.12 -8.67 3.96
CA ILE A 80 -9.13 -9.74 4.01
C ILE A 80 -7.98 -9.35 4.93
N PHE A 81 -7.76 -10.18 5.96
CA PHE A 81 -6.68 -10.03 6.93
C PHE A 81 -5.76 -11.26 6.87
N GLY A 82 -4.51 -11.09 6.44
CA GLY A 82 -3.47 -12.13 6.49
C GLY A 82 -3.16 -12.50 7.93
N GLY A 83 -2.64 -11.53 8.67
CA GLY A 83 -2.26 -11.68 10.07
C GLY A 83 -0.74 -11.82 10.22
N PRO A 84 -0.24 -12.41 11.32
CA PRO A 84 1.19 -12.62 11.47
C PRO A 84 1.70 -13.82 10.66
N GLY A 85 2.65 -13.55 9.76
CA GLY A 85 3.44 -14.53 9.02
C GLY A 85 3.66 -14.07 7.59
N ARG A 86 4.01 -14.98 6.67
CA ARG A 86 4.24 -14.61 5.27
C ARG A 86 3.05 -15.03 4.45
N ASP A 87 2.14 -14.10 4.24
CA ASP A 87 0.86 -14.35 3.63
C ASP A 87 0.86 -14.00 2.14
N THR A 88 -0.04 -14.64 1.40
CA THR A 88 -0.35 -14.29 0.02
C THR A 88 -1.83 -14.03 -0.11
N ILE A 89 -2.19 -12.80 -0.45
CA ILE A 89 -3.57 -12.34 -0.55
C ILE A 89 -3.90 -12.05 -2.02
N TYR A 90 -5.01 -12.58 -2.49
CA TYR A 90 -5.62 -12.30 -3.79
C TYR A 90 -7.04 -11.79 -3.59
N ALA A 91 -7.23 -10.49 -3.78
CA ALA A 91 -8.55 -9.87 -3.69
C ALA A 91 -9.48 -10.36 -4.81
N ASN A 92 -8.92 -10.51 -6.02
CA ASN A 92 -9.59 -10.88 -7.26
C ASN A 92 -10.63 -9.84 -7.75
N GLY A 93 -11.87 -9.89 -7.27
CA GLY A 93 -12.95 -9.01 -7.68
C GLY A 93 -13.31 -7.97 -6.63
N GLY A 94 -14.34 -7.15 -6.92
CA GLY A 94 -14.88 -6.14 -6.00
C GLY A 94 -13.91 -5.05 -5.53
N TRP A 95 -14.43 -4.09 -4.75
CA TRP A 95 -13.63 -3.16 -3.94
C TRP A 95 -13.28 -3.83 -2.61
N ASN A 96 -12.02 -3.83 -2.17
CA ASN A 96 -11.59 -4.61 -1.01
C ASN A 96 -10.82 -3.79 0.00
N ILE A 97 -10.83 -4.28 1.24
CA ILE A 97 -9.85 -3.89 2.27
C ILE A 97 -8.92 -5.06 2.48
N LEU A 98 -7.63 -4.86 2.19
CA LEU A 98 -6.59 -5.87 2.27
C LEU A 98 -5.55 -5.47 3.32
N ILE A 99 -5.32 -6.34 4.30
CA ILE A 99 -4.35 -6.09 5.37
C ILE A 99 -3.43 -7.31 5.46
N GLY A 100 -2.16 -7.15 5.06
CA GLY A 100 -1.14 -8.20 5.19
C GLY A 100 -0.85 -8.50 6.66
N GLY A 101 -0.31 -7.52 7.37
CA GLY A 101 -0.01 -7.62 8.79
C GLY A 101 1.48 -7.75 9.05
N PRO A 102 1.89 -8.38 10.16
CA PRO A 102 3.31 -8.59 10.44
C PRO A 102 3.89 -9.77 9.63
N GLY A 103 4.75 -9.47 8.67
CA GLY A 103 5.63 -10.40 7.98
C GLY A 103 5.98 -9.92 6.59
N ALA A 104 6.36 -10.84 5.70
CA ALA A 104 6.82 -10.46 4.35
C ALA A 104 5.78 -10.88 3.33
N ASP A 105 4.76 -10.07 3.19
CA ASP A 105 3.50 -10.43 2.54
C ASP A 105 3.52 -10.16 1.04
N ARG A 106 2.64 -10.85 0.33
CA ARG A 106 2.40 -10.63 -1.09
C ARG A 106 0.92 -10.35 -1.30
N ILE A 107 0.59 -9.11 -1.62
CA ILE A 107 -0.80 -8.67 -1.78
C ILE A 107 -1.07 -8.36 -3.25
N HIS A 108 -2.15 -8.93 -3.77
CA HIS A 108 -2.71 -8.64 -5.09
C HIS A 108 -4.09 -8.05 -4.89
N GLY A 109 -4.22 -6.76 -5.23
CA GLY A 109 -5.51 -6.09 -5.40
C GLY A 109 -6.31 -6.67 -6.55
N SER A 110 -7.48 -6.11 -6.75
CA SER A 110 -8.46 -6.44 -7.76
C SER A 110 -8.25 -5.55 -9.01
N ASN A 111 -9.24 -5.44 -9.88
CA ASN A 111 -9.24 -4.41 -10.94
C ASN A 111 -10.13 -3.21 -10.59
N GLN A 112 -10.58 -3.12 -9.34
CA GLN A 112 -11.34 -2.01 -8.78
C GLN A 112 -10.49 -1.33 -7.72
N SER A 113 -10.88 -0.10 -7.36
CA SER A 113 -10.26 0.61 -6.25
C SER A 113 -10.24 -0.27 -5.00
N ASP A 114 -9.09 -0.39 -4.38
CA ASP A 114 -8.88 -1.14 -3.14
C ASP A 114 -8.21 -0.26 -2.08
N PHE A 115 -8.35 -0.66 -0.83
CA PHE A 115 -7.58 -0.13 0.28
C PHE A 115 -6.60 -1.19 0.78
N ILE A 116 -5.31 -0.93 0.61
CA ILE A 116 -4.25 -1.92 0.82
C ILE A 116 -3.29 -1.46 1.91
N LEU A 117 -3.16 -2.25 2.97
CA LEU A 117 -2.15 -2.09 4.01
C LEU A 117 -1.19 -3.29 4.00
N GLY A 118 0.10 -3.04 3.71
CA GLY A 118 1.14 -4.07 3.78
C GLY A 118 1.37 -4.52 5.22
N GLY A 119 1.71 -3.57 6.08
CA GLY A 119 1.89 -3.81 7.51
C GLY A 119 3.35 -3.65 7.90
N SER A 120 3.97 -4.71 8.40
CA SER A 120 5.39 -4.65 8.76
C SER A 120 6.16 -5.85 8.22
N GLY A 121 7.23 -5.61 7.49
CA GLY A 121 8.23 -6.58 7.12
C GLY A 121 8.83 -6.25 5.78
N ARG A 122 8.59 -7.08 4.76
CA ARG A 122 9.08 -6.75 3.41
C ARG A 122 8.06 -7.22 2.41
N ASP A 123 7.17 -6.30 2.07
CA ASP A 123 5.95 -6.60 1.38
C ASP A 123 6.10 -6.37 -0.13
N ILE A 124 5.34 -7.13 -0.90
CA ILE A 124 5.20 -6.94 -2.33
C ILE A 124 3.72 -6.71 -2.63
N ILE A 125 3.38 -5.50 -3.03
CA ILE A 125 2.02 -5.07 -3.30
C ILE A 125 1.86 -4.86 -4.80
N TYR A 126 0.84 -5.50 -5.38
CA TYR A 126 0.34 -5.24 -6.73
C TYR A 126 -1.07 -4.70 -6.58
N ALA A 127 -1.24 -3.40 -6.80
CA ALA A 127 -2.54 -2.75 -6.77
C ALA A 127 -3.43 -3.26 -7.92
N ASN A 128 -2.79 -3.57 -9.05
CA ASN A 128 -3.39 -4.07 -10.29
C ASN A 128 -4.18 -3.00 -11.04
N GLY A 129 -5.49 -2.88 -10.83
CA GLY A 129 -6.34 -1.90 -11.52
C GLY A 129 -7.28 -1.24 -10.53
N GLY A 130 -7.82 -0.07 -10.87
CA GLY A 130 -8.57 0.73 -9.90
C GLY A 130 -7.73 1.92 -9.44
N GLY A 131 -8.39 2.95 -8.89
CA GLY A 131 -7.67 4.01 -8.18
C GLY A 131 -7.51 3.61 -6.73
N ASP A 132 -6.32 3.20 -6.34
CA ASP A 132 -6.07 2.48 -5.09
C ASP A 132 -5.53 3.39 -3.99
N PHE A 133 -5.85 3.09 -2.73
CA PHE A 133 -5.11 3.62 -1.59
C PHE A 133 -4.15 2.54 -1.08
N ILE A 134 -2.86 2.85 -1.06
CA ILE A 134 -1.80 1.91 -0.69
C ILE A 134 -0.96 2.52 0.42
N ALA A 135 -0.82 1.81 1.54
CA ALA A 135 0.20 2.08 2.54
C ALA A 135 0.99 0.80 2.84
N ALA A 136 2.24 0.74 2.39
CA ALA A 136 3.06 -0.46 2.56
C ALA A 136 3.49 -0.65 4.03
N GLY A 137 3.85 0.44 4.71
CA GLY A 137 4.06 0.43 6.16
C GLY A 137 5.53 0.38 6.52
N ARG A 138 5.96 -0.59 7.35
CA ARG A 138 7.36 -0.67 7.78
C ARG A 138 8.07 -1.76 7.00
N GLY A 139 9.15 -1.45 6.31
CA GLY A 139 9.83 -2.47 5.55
C GLY A 139 10.74 -1.95 4.47
N ALA A 140 11.20 -2.85 3.61
CA ALA A 140 11.87 -2.46 2.37
C ALA A 140 11.00 -2.90 1.20
N ASP A 141 9.87 -2.21 1.07
CA ASP A 141 8.69 -2.70 0.38
C ASP A 141 8.78 -2.48 -1.12
N LYS A 142 8.01 -3.26 -1.86
CA LYS A 142 7.92 -3.16 -3.31
C LYS A 142 6.48 -2.97 -3.75
N ILE A 143 6.19 -1.79 -4.28
CA ILE A 143 4.85 -1.39 -4.67
C ILE A 143 4.77 -1.27 -6.19
N TYR A 144 3.74 -1.87 -6.75
CA TYR A 144 3.33 -1.70 -8.14
C TYR A 144 1.93 -1.11 -8.13
N GLY A 145 1.81 0.18 -8.47
CA GLY A 145 0.54 0.85 -8.72
C GLY A 145 -0.13 0.32 -9.98
N SER A 146 -1.25 0.94 -10.32
CA SER A 146 -2.09 0.61 -11.45
C SER A 146 -1.82 1.54 -12.64
N ASN A 147 -2.74 1.58 -13.61
CA ASN A 147 -2.72 2.60 -14.65
C ASN A 147 -3.74 3.73 -14.43
N GLN A 148 -4.36 3.77 -13.26
CA GLN A 148 -5.33 4.76 -12.80
C GLN A 148 -4.71 5.57 -11.65
N ALA A 149 -5.42 6.60 -11.18
CA ALA A 149 -4.90 7.48 -10.14
C ALA A 149 -4.88 6.79 -8.77
N ASP A 150 -3.68 6.53 -8.25
CA ASP A 150 -3.46 5.90 -6.96
C ASP A 150 -2.95 6.91 -5.91
N ILE A 151 -3.17 6.59 -4.64
CA ILE A 151 -2.47 7.21 -3.49
C ILE A 151 -1.52 6.16 -2.92
N ILE A 152 -0.22 6.44 -2.97
CA ILE A 152 0.83 5.49 -2.58
C ILE A 152 1.70 6.06 -1.47
N LEU A 153 1.69 5.39 -0.33
CA LEU A 153 2.53 5.68 0.83
C LEU A 153 3.51 4.52 1.06
N GLY A 154 4.81 4.76 0.83
CA GLY A 154 5.88 3.78 1.09
C GLY A 154 6.00 3.46 2.58
N GLY A 155 5.99 4.49 3.41
CA GLY A 155 6.06 4.35 4.86
C GLY A 155 7.50 4.46 5.33
N SER A 156 8.01 3.50 6.10
CA SER A 156 9.38 3.56 6.61
C SER A 156 10.24 2.44 6.04
N GLY A 157 11.40 2.79 5.53
CA GLY A 157 12.54 1.92 5.31
C GLY A 157 13.25 2.19 4.01
N LYS A 158 13.22 1.27 3.05
CA LYS A 158 13.82 1.51 1.73
C LYS A 158 12.93 0.87 0.68
N ASP A 159 12.08 1.68 0.12
CA ASP A 159 10.97 1.23 -0.69
C ASP A 159 11.28 1.41 -2.17
N THR A 160 10.65 0.59 -2.99
CA THR A 160 10.69 0.68 -4.45
C THR A 160 9.27 0.78 -4.97
N ILE A 161 8.94 1.91 -5.56
CA ILE A 161 7.60 2.23 -6.04
C ILE A 161 7.64 2.31 -7.57
N TYR A 162 6.74 1.58 -8.23
CA TYR A 162 6.45 1.69 -9.65
C TYR A 162 5.04 2.22 -9.82
N ALA A 163 4.90 3.46 -10.27
CA ALA A 163 3.62 4.15 -10.50
C ALA A 163 2.74 3.40 -11.52
N ASN A 164 3.36 2.96 -12.64
CA ASN A 164 2.73 2.20 -13.75
C ASN A 164 1.66 2.93 -14.59
N GLY A 165 1.35 4.20 -14.33
CA GLY A 165 0.36 4.94 -15.09
C GLY A 165 -0.20 6.07 -14.24
N GLY A 166 -1.42 6.49 -14.55
CA GLY A 166 -2.22 7.26 -13.60
C GLY A 166 -1.76 8.70 -13.33
N ASP A 167 -2.62 9.36 -12.58
CA ASP A 167 -2.37 10.66 -11.97
C ASP A 167 -2.13 10.42 -10.48
N ASP A 168 -0.95 9.90 -10.12
CA ASP A 168 -0.71 9.35 -8.79
C ASP A 168 -0.27 10.41 -7.78
N LEU A 169 -0.65 10.24 -6.51
CA LEU A 169 -0.03 10.90 -5.38
C LEU A 169 0.91 9.92 -4.65
N ILE A 170 2.20 10.23 -4.63
CA ILE A 170 3.23 9.33 -4.11
C ILE A 170 4.03 10.00 -2.99
N ASP A 171 4.11 9.35 -1.85
CA ASP A 171 5.02 9.68 -0.76
C ASP A 171 5.88 8.44 -0.43
N GLY A 172 7.20 8.56 -0.61
CA GLY A 172 8.14 7.49 -0.26
C GLY A 172 8.25 7.27 1.25
N GLY A 173 8.08 8.35 2.04
CA GLY A 173 8.20 8.35 3.49
C GLY A 173 9.65 8.33 4.02
N ASP A 174 9.84 7.66 5.15
CA ASP A 174 11.10 7.59 5.89
C ASP A 174 12.06 6.59 5.22
N GLY A 175 12.89 7.03 4.28
CA GLY A 175 13.76 6.09 3.60
C GLY A 175 14.75 6.71 2.65
N ILE A 176 15.47 5.85 1.92
CA ILE A 176 16.05 6.26 0.63
C ILE A 176 15.27 5.47 -0.39
N ASP A 177 14.20 6.06 -0.89
CA ASP A 177 13.23 5.34 -1.68
C ASP A 177 13.53 5.50 -3.16
N THR A 178 13.09 4.55 -3.97
CA THR A 178 13.25 4.61 -5.42
C THR A 178 11.90 4.62 -6.09
N ILE A 179 11.55 5.75 -6.69
CA ILE A 179 10.25 5.97 -7.30
C ILE A 179 10.42 6.02 -8.83
N TRP A 180 9.77 5.09 -9.51
CA TRP A 180 9.70 5.01 -10.97
C TRP A 180 8.38 5.59 -11.45
N LEU A 181 8.46 6.78 -12.03
CA LEU A 181 7.33 7.50 -12.59
C LEU A 181 6.95 6.95 -13.97
N SER A 182 5.66 7.01 -14.28
CA SER A 182 5.03 6.58 -15.53
C SER A 182 3.64 7.22 -15.79
N GLY A 183 3.48 8.53 -15.83
CA GLY A 183 2.13 9.12 -15.71
C GLY A 183 2.20 10.63 -15.50
N ASP A 184 1.13 11.20 -14.94
CA ASP A 184 1.11 12.58 -14.43
C ASP A 184 1.19 12.55 -12.90
N GLU A 185 2.39 12.44 -12.32
CA GLU A 185 2.52 12.19 -10.88
C GLU A 185 2.70 13.45 -10.05
N THR A 186 2.12 13.42 -8.86
CA THR A 186 2.46 14.29 -7.74
C THR A 186 3.32 13.51 -6.74
N VAL A 187 4.56 13.93 -6.53
CA VAL A 187 5.48 13.27 -5.60
C VAL A 187 5.78 14.20 -4.43
N VAL A 188 5.50 13.74 -3.22
CA VAL A 188 5.84 14.43 -1.98
C VAL A 188 7.30 14.20 -1.67
N LEU A 189 8.05 15.29 -1.48
CA LEU A 189 9.45 15.25 -1.08
C LEU A 189 9.57 15.70 0.38
N ASP A 190 9.70 14.76 1.31
CA ASP A 190 9.75 15.08 2.73
C ASP A 190 11.08 15.73 3.13
N ALA A 191 11.02 16.99 3.58
CA ALA A 191 12.19 17.72 4.09
C ALA A 191 12.55 17.42 5.55
N ASN A 192 11.68 16.68 6.26
CA ASN A 192 11.96 16.20 7.62
C ASN A 192 12.72 14.87 7.61
N ASN A 193 12.65 14.12 6.50
CA ASN A 193 13.51 12.97 6.28
C ASN A 193 14.97 13.44 6.17
N SER A 194 15.83 12.92 7.04
CA SER A 194 17.28 13.17 7.00
C SER A 194 18.00 12.49 5.83
N LYS A 195 17.26 11.70 5.05
CA LYS A 195 17.68 11.01 3.83
C LYS A 195 16.98 11.65 2.63
N TYR A 196 17.16 11.04 1.45
CA TYR A 196 16.68 11.57 0.18
C TYR A 196 16.17 10.44 -0.72
N ASP A 197 15.27 10.78 -1.62
CA ASP A 197 14.70 9.83 -2.57
C ASP A 197 15.40 9.84 -3.94
N ILE A 198 15.21 8.77 -4.67
CA ILE A 198 15.72 8.59 -6.02
C ILE A 198 14.53 8.53 -6.97
N ILE A 199 14.33 9.61 -7.72
CA ILE A 199 13.26 9.74 -8.69
C ILE A 199 13.79 9.34 -10.08
N LYS A 200 13.07 8.43 -10.73
CA LYS A 200 13.36 7.92 -12.06
C LYS A 200 12.24 8.31 -13.02
N ASN A 201 12.58 8.46 -14.30
CA ASN A 201 11.66 8.74 -15.41
C ASN A 201 10.86 10.06 -15.30
N PHE A 202 11.41 11.09 -14.63
CA PHE A 202 10.80 12.43 -14.62
C PHE A 202 10.50 12.95 -16.03
N GLN A 203 9.32 13.55 -16.20
CA GLN A 203 8.87 14.21 -17.42
C GLN A 203 8.35 15.62 -17.08
N LEU A 204 8.94 16.64 -17.73
CA LEU A 204 8.50 18.03 -17.57
C LEU A 204 7.05 18.18 -18.04
N GLY A 205 6.21 18.83 -17.22
CA GLY A 205 4.80 19.05 -17.50
C GLY A 205 3.90 17.86 -17.17
N ARG A 206 4.46 16.78 -16.61
CA ARG A 206 3.70 15.63 -16.10
C ARG A 206 3.98 15.36 -14.63
N THR A 207 5.21 15.59 -14.17
CA THR A 207 5.56 15.42 -12.77
C THR A 207 5.51 16.74 -12.00
N THR A 208 4.78 16.74 -10.88
CA THR A 208 4.76 17.79 -9.86
C THR A 208 5.46 17.28 -8.60
N PHE A 209 6.35 18.09 -8.02
CA PHE A 209 6.97 17.83 -6.71
C PHE A 209 6.36 18.73 -5.66
N VAL A 210 5.88 18.13 -4.57
CA VAL A 210 5.42 18.86 -3.39
C VAL A 210 6.60 19.03 -2.44
N VAL A 211 6.89 20.26 -2.05
CA VAL A 211 7.98 20.63 -1.14
C VAL A 211 7.46 21.58 -0.06
N ASN A 212 8.09 21.63 1.11
CA ASN A 212 7.55 22.45 2.21
C ASN A 212 7.66 23.99 2.01
N ASP A 213 8.56 24.43 1.13
CA ASP A 213 8.97 25.84 0.99
C ASP A 213 9.73 26.03 -0.33
N LEU A 214 9.17 26.85 -1.22
CA LEU A 214 9.74 27.20 -2.51
C LEU A 214 10.87 28.23 -2.42
N GLU A 215 10.86 29.13 -1.42
CA GLU A 215 11.86 30.20 -1.30
C GLU A 215 13.25 29.65 -0.98
N ASN A 216 13.30 28.51 -0.27
CA ASN A 216 14.51 27.82 0.11
C ASN A 216 14.88 26.66 -0.83
N LEU A 217 14.22 26.53 -1.99
CA LEU A 217 14.52 25.49 -2.96
C LEU A 217 15.82 25.80 -3.71
N ASN A 218 16.70 24.81 -3.83
CA ASN A 218 17.92 24.88 -4.62
C ASN A 218 18.12 23.59 -5.42
N VAL A 219 18.45 23.70 -6.70
CA VAL A 219 18.73 22.54 -7.56
C VAL A 219 20.19 22.58 -7.99
N GLN A 220 20.87 21.44 -7.93
CA GLN A 220 22.26 21.32 -8.34
C GLN A 220 22.43 20.18 -9.33
N GLY A 221 23.28 20.37 -10.33
CA GLY A 221 23.67 19.30 -11.24
C GLY A 221 24.54 18.26 -10.56
N SER A 222 24.46 17.03 -11.03
CA SER A 222 25.33 15.92 -10.62
C SER A 222 25.65 15.02 -11.83
N SER A 223 26.56 14.07 -11.64
CA SER A 223 26.93 13.09 -12.69
C SER A 223 25.75 12.29 -13.21
N ASP A 224 24.75 12.04 -12.35
CA ASP A 224 23.65 11.12 -12.61
C ASP A 224 22.30 11.83 -12.78
N GLY A 225 22.29 13.17 -12.81
CA GLY A 225 21.09 13.99 -13.00
C GLY A 225 21.05 15.23 -12.10
N ALA A 226 19.88 15.60 -11.60
CA ALA A 226 19.68 16.76 -10.74
C ALA A 226 19.53 16.36 -9.26
N LYS A 227 19.96 17.23 -8.35
CA LYS A 227 19.77 17.11 -6.90
C LYS A 227 18.90 18.26 -6.44
N ILE A 228 17.80 17.95 -5.76
CA ILE A 228 16.83 18.93 -5.25
C ILE A 228 17.07 19.08 -3.76
N TYR A 229 17.32 20.31 -3.32
CA TYR A 229 17.56 20.66 -1.92
C TYR A 229 16.51 21.65 -1.43
N GLN A 230 16.25 21.59 -0.13
CA GLN A 230 15.60 22.67 0.61
C GLN A 230 16.53 23.14 1.73
N GLY A 231 17.02 24.37 1.60
CA GLY A 231 18.15 24.85 2.39
C GLY A 231 19.40 23.97 2.17
N ASN A 232 19.83 23.26 3.22
CA ASN A 232 20.96 22.32 3.16
C ASN A 232 20.53 20.85 3.08
N ASN A 233 19.24 20.56 3.17
CA ASN A 233 18.72 19.19 3.17
C ASN A 233 18.55 18.73 1.73
N LEU A 234 19.16 17.61 1.36
CA LEU A 234 18.93 16.96 0.08
C LEU A 234 17.61 16.19 0.17
N LEU A 235 16.64 16.54 -0.67
CA LEU A 235 15.33 15.89 -0.69
C LEU A 235 15.28 14.74 -1.69
N ALA A 236 15.80 14.99 -2.89
CA ALA A 236 15.72 14.02 -3.97
C ALA A 236 16.88 14.13 -4.95
N THR A 237 17.16 13.00 -5.60
CA THR A 237 17.97 12.92 -6.81
C THR A 237 17.09 12.50 -7.97
N VAL A 238 17.06 13.29 -9.05
CA VAL A 238 16.29 12.99 -10.25
C VAL A 238 17.23 12.55 -11.35
N SER A 239 17.11 11.31 -11.78
CA SER A 239 18.09 10.72 -12.68
C SER A 239 17.93 11.20 -14.13
N TRP A 240 19.06 11.34 -14.84
CA TRP A 240 19.12 11.62 -16.28
C TRP A 240 18.50 12.94 -16.75
N GLN A 241 18.25 13.87 -15.83
CA GLN A 241 17.76 15.22 -16.14
C GLN A 241 18.80 16.26 -15.74
N SER A 242 18.98 17.31 -16.55
CA SER A 242 19.88 18.40 -16.19
C SER A 242 19.23 19.29 -15.13
N ALA A 243 20.03 19.82 -14.19
CA ALA A 243 19.54 20.77 -13.19
C ALA A 243 18.85 22.00 -13.83
N SER A 244 19.32 22.43 -14.99
CA SER A 244 18.72 23.54 -15.74
C SER A 244 17.27 23.30 -16.17
N VAL A 245 16.81 22.05 -16.30
CA VAL A 245 15.38 21.76 -16.55
C VAL A 245 14.54 22.22 -15.36
N PHE A 246 15.01 21.98 -14.14
CA PHE A 246 14.31 22.39 -12.92
C PHE A 246 14.43 23.90 -12.69
N GLU A 247 15.65 24.45 -12.78
CA GLU A 247 15.91 25.86 -12.51
C GLU A 247 15.08 26.81 -13.40
N ASN A 248 14.83 26.43 -14.66
CA ASN A 248 14.07 27.26 -15.60
C ASN A 248 12.55 27.07 -15.50
N ASN A 249 12.07 26.04 -14.79
CA ASN A 249 10.65 25.67 -14.73
C ASN A 249 10.19 25.45 -13.27
N ILE A 250 10.78 26.17 -12.30
CA ILE A 250 10.48 25.96 -10.87
C ILE A 250 8.98 26.00 -10.59
N ASN A 251 8.28 27.01 -11.11
CA ASN A 251 6.84 27.19 -10.85
C ASN A 251 5.93 26.21 -11.59
N ASP A 252 6.47 25.48 -12.58
CA ASP A 252 5.72 24.46 -13.33
C ASP A 252 5.95 23.06 -12.76
N ILE A 253 6.96 22.89 -11.90
CA ILE A 253 7.38 21.60 -11.35
C ILE A 253 7.09 21.52 -9.85
N PHE A 254 7.25 22.61 -9.11
CA PHE A 254 7.22 22.58 -7.64
C PHE A 254 6.01 23.35 -7.08
N VAL A 255 5.37 22.76 -6.09
CA VAL A 255 4.27 23.36 -5.32
C VAL A 255 4.52 23.18 -3.82
N THR A 256 3.89 24.03 -2.98
CA THR A 256 3.97 23.91 -1.52
C THR A 256 2.77 23.24 -0.88
N GLU A 257 1.66 23.20 -1.60
CA GLU A 257 0.41 22.61 -1.16
C GLU A 257 -0.15 21.79 -2.32
N ILE A 258 -0.85 20.71 -1.98
CA ILE A 258 -1.65 19.98 -2.93
C ILE A 258 -3.00 20.70 -2.92
N ASP A 259 -3.33 21.41 -4.00
CA ASP A 259 -4.69 21.95 -4.18
C ASP A 259 -5.66 20.76 -4.10
N GLU A 260 -6.64 20.84 -3.21
CA GLU A 260 -7.63 19.81 -2.81
C GLU A 260 -7.61 18.56 -3.70
N VAL A 261 -7.00 17.46 -3.20
CA VAL A 261 -7.19 16.13 -3.79
C VAL A 261 -8.68 15.86 -3.84
N VAL A 262 -9.24 15.76 -5.05
CA VAL A 262 -10.59 15.22 -5.23
C VAL A 262 -10.48 13.72 -4.97
N VAL A 263 -10.66 13.36 -3.69
CA VAL A 263 -10.91 11.99 -3.23
C VAL A 263 -12.27 11.53 -3.71
#